data_AF-A0A1F1C2A0-F1
#
_entry.id   AF-A0A1F1C2A0-F1
#
_cell.length_a   1.000
_cell.length_b   1.000
_cell.length_c   1.000
_cell.angle_alpha   90.00
_cell.angle_beta   90.00
_cell.angle_gamma   90.00
#
_symmetry.space_group_name_H-M   'P 1'
#
loop_
_entity.id
_entity.type
_entity.pdbx_description
1 polymer ?
#
loop_
_entity_poly.entity_id
_entity_poly.type
_entity_poly.pdbx_seq_one_letter_code
_entity_poly.pdbx_strand_id
1 'polypeptide(L)'
;MNLRSRFGYLILALQQYPFEKEIKERIEEIEVPWKPTDPNTGIKSNKVMTPKALSDIIKKESDPELHRLELLREAISTIKILTPEKQWAAIKEVYIDGTLTVEGASIKYLHCSKSLAYKEVIEPFFSGLEKKIYELSVNTKININLEKS
;
A
#
# COMPACT_ATOMS: atom_id res chain seq x y z
N MET A 1 -24.51 7.03 4.15
CA MET A 1 -23.38 6.11 4.38
C MET A 1 -22.19 6.95 4.81
N ASN A 2 -21.48 6.62 5.90
CA ASN A 2 -20.37 7.46 6.41
C ASN A 2 -19.07 7.11 5.65
N LEU A 3 -18.36 8.10 5.11
CA LEU A 3 -17.11 7.88 4.36
C LEU A 3 -16.08 7.07 5.16
N ARG A 4 -15.95 7.35 6.46
CA ARG A 4 -15.06 6.59 7.36
C ARG A 4 -15.46 5.12 7.50
N SER A 5 -16.76 4.84 7.51
CA SER A 5 -17.24 3.45 7.61
C SER A 5 -17.01 2.65 6.33
N ARG A 6 -16.96 3.31 5.16
CA ARG A 6 -16.74 2.63 3.87
C ARG A 6 -15.25 2.55 3.49
N PHE A 7 -14.54 3.65 3.63
CA PHE A 7 -13.16 3.79 3.15
C PHE A 7 -12.13 3.96 4.28
N GLY A 8 -12.50 3.61 5.52
CA GLY A 8 -11.60 3.76 6.68
C GLY A 8 -10.25 3.09 6.49
N TYR A 9 -10.22 1.90 5.88
CA TYR A 9 -8.98 1.19 5.57
C TYR A 9 -8.11 1.92 4.53
N LEU A 10 -8.72 2.57 3.53
CA LEU A 10 -7.98 3.39 2.54
C LEU A 10 -7.48 4.70 3.15
N ILE A 11 -8.23 5.29 4.09
CA ILE A 11 -7.77 6.47 4.83
C ILE A 11 -6.52 6.10 5.64
N LEU A 12 -6.53 4.97 6.35
CA LEU A 12 -5.35 4.50 7.09
C LEU A 12 -4.16 4.24 6.15
N ALA A 13 -4.41 3.65 4.98
CA ALA A 13 -3.38 3.44 3.97
C ALA A 13 -2.77 4.76 3.46
N LEU A 14 -3.59 5.80 3.23
CA LEU A 14 -3.10 7.11 2.80
C LEU A 14 -2.22 7.79 3.86
N GLN A 15 -2.52 7.61 5.15
CA GLN A 15 -1.71 8.15 6.25
C GLN A 15 -0.31 7.53 6.33
N GLN A 16 -0.13 6.33 5.78
CA GLN A 16 1.14 5.59 5.74
C GLN A 16 1.85 5.75 4.39
N TYR A 17 1.19 6.27 3.36
CA TYR A 17 1.78 6.50 2.05
C TYR A 17 2.97 7.49 2.16
N PRO A 18 4.15 7.21 1.55
CA PRO A 18 4.42 6.24 0.48
C PRO A 18 4.85 4.82 0.90
N PHE A 19 4.70 4.43 2.17
CA PHE A 19 5.07 3.12 2.74
C PHE A 19 6.57 2.78 2.70
N GLU A 20 7.44 3.76 2.47
CA GLU A 20 8.88 3.52 2.33
C GLU A 20 9.50 2.91 3.59
N LYS A 21 9.04 3.36 4.76
CA LYS A 21 9.52 2.86 6.05
C LYS A 21 9.06 1.42 6.27
N GLU A 22 7.78 1.16 6.08
CA GLU A 22 7.14 -0.14 6.28
C GLU A 22 7.72 -1.21 5.35
N ILE A 23 7.93 -0.87 4.07
CA ILE A 23 8.56 -1.75 3.09
C ILE A 23 10.00 -2.07 3.51
N LYS A 24 10.76 -1.05 3.94
CA LYS A 24 12.16 -1.24 4.35
C LYS A 24 12.27 -2.12 5.59
N GLU A 25 11.46 -1.85 6.62
CA GLU A 25 11.41 -2.64 7.85
C GLU A 25 11.05 -4.10 7.54
N ARG A 26 10.06 -4.32 6.67
CA ARG A 26 9.65 -5.67 6.28
C ARG A 26 10.73 -6.43 5.53
N ILE A 27 11.46 -5.77 4.62
CA ILE A 27 12.60 -6.36 3.91
C ILE A 27 13.71 -6.76 4.88
N GLU A 28 14.03 -5.89 5.85
CA GLU A 28 15.06 -6.15 6.86
C GLU A 28 14.69 -7.37 7.73
N GLU A 29 13.44 -7.50 8.15
CA GLU A 29 12.93 -8.66 8.88
C GLU A 29 13.08 -9.97 8.08
N ILE A 30 12.89 -9.92 6.76
CA ILE A 30 13.01 -11.09 5.87
C ILE A 30 14.48 -11.52 5.72
N GLU A 31 15.39 -10.57 5.55
CA GLU A 31 16.83 -10.82 5.33
C GLU A 31 17.60 -11.18 6.61
N VAL A 32 17.15 -10.62 7.74
CA VAL A 32 17.76 -10.77 9.06
C VAL A 32 16.69 -11.16 10.09
N PRO A 33 16.07 -12.35 9.92
CA PRO A 33 15.08 -12.81 10.89
C PRO A 33 15.76 -13.02 12.23
N TRP A 34 15.17 -12.50 13.30
CA TRP A 34 15.63 -12.80 14.65
C TRP A 34 15.61 -14.32 14.86
N LYS A 35 16.74 -14.87 15.30
CA LYS A 35 16.86 -16.28 15.65
C LYS A 35 17.31 -16.40 17.11
N PRO A 36 16.63 -17.22 17.93
CA PRO A 36 17.17 -17.59 19.23
C PRO A 36 18.48 -18.35 19.04
N THR A 37 19.40 -18.22 20.00
CA THR A 37 20.70 -18.90 19.96
C THR A 37 20.47 -20.41 20.01
N ASP A 38 20.77 -21.11 18.91
CA ASP A 38 20.63 -22.56 18.85
C ASP A 38 21.89 -23.24 19.45
N PRO A 39 21.76 -23.98 20.57
CA PRO A 39 22.87 -24.72 21.18
C PRO A 39 23.43 -25.84 20.27
N ASN A 40 22.73 -26.21 19.20
CA ASN A 40 23.16 -27.22 18.22
C ASN A 40 23.87 -26.64 16.99
N THR A 41 24.30 -25.38 17.03
CA THR A 41 25.03 -24.70 15.93
C THR A 41 26.28 -25.44 15.44
N GLY A 42 26.82 -26.39 16.21
CA GLY A 42 27.96 -27.24 15.84
C GLY A 42 27.64 -28.54 15.08
N ILE A 43 26.37 -28.91 14.89
CA ILE A 43 25.99 -30.17 14.23
C ILE A 43 26.00 -30.00 12.70
N LYS A 44 26.95 -30.64 12.02
CA LYS A 44 27.04 -30.62 10.55
C LYS A 44 25.93 -31.49 9.94
N SER A 45 25.05 -30.87 9.14
CA SER A 45 24.04 -31.58 8.35
C SER A 45 24.52 -31.79 6.91
N ASN A 46 24.18 -32.94 6.30
CA ASN A 46 24.42 -33.23 4.88
C ASN A 46 23.40 -32.58 3.93
N LYS A 47 22.61 -31.62 4.40
CA LYS A 47 21.54 -31.00 3.61
C LYS A 47 22.15 -29.98 2.65
N VAL A 48 21.86 -30.12 1.35
CA VAL A 48 22.22 -29.13 0.32
C VAL A 48 21.56 -27.80 0.70
N MET A 49 22.38 -26.81 1.07
CA MET A 49 21.87 -25.48 1.42
C MET A 49 21.60 -24.66 0.17
N THR A 50 20.39 -24.12 0.07
CA THR A 50 20.09 -23.05 -0.87
C THR A 50 20.93 -21.82 -0.51
N PRO A 51 21.63 -21.18 -1.46
CA PRO A 51 22.33 -19.92 -1.21
C PRO A 51 21.41 -18.90 -0.52
N LYS A 52 21.90 -18.24 0.53
CA LYS A 52 21.10 -17.30 1.34
C LYS A 52 20.37 -16.26 0.47
N ALA A 53 21.07 -15.71 -0.52
CA ALA A 53 20.50 -14.76 -1.47
C ALA A 53 19.26 -15.29 -2.21
N LEU A 54 19.28 -16.55 -2.68
CA LEU A 54 18.13 -17.18 -3.34
C LEU A 54 16.99 -17.43 -2.35
N SER A 55 17.32 -17.84 -1.12
CA SER A 55 16.29 -18.00 -0.08
C SER A 55 15.61 -16.70 0.28
N ASP A 56 16.34 -15.58 0.31
CA ASP A 56 15.79 -14.28 0.69
C ASP A 56 14.94 -13.70 -0.46
N ILE A 57 15.33 -13.91 -1.73
CA ILE A 57 14.51 -13.58 -2.90
C ILE A 57 13.16 -14.30 -2.84
N ILE A 58 13.16 -15.63 -2.66
CA ILE A 58 11.93 -16.42 -2.60
C ILE A 58 11.02 -15.94 -1.46
N LYS A 59 11.59 -15.61 -0.30
CA LYS A 59 10.80 -15.09 0.84
C LYS A 59 10.19 -13.73 0.56
N LYS A 60 10.92 -12.82 -0.09
CA LYS A 60 10.38 -11.50 -0.48
C LYS A 60 9.24 -11.65 -1.49
N GLU A 61 9.43 -12.47 -2.53
CA GLU A 61 8.41 -12.73 -3.56
C GLU A 61 7.15 -13.39 -3.00
N SER A 62 7.30 -14.19 -1.95
CA SER A 62 6.19 -14.88 -1.29
C SER A 62 5.63 -14.14 -0.08
N ASP A 63 6.17 -12.97 0.30
CA ASP A 63 5.72 -12.24 1.49
C ASP A 63 4.38 -11.52 1.21
N PRO A 64 3.28 -11.92 1.87
CA PRO A 64 1.97 -11.36 1.58
C PRO A 64 1.84 -9.89 1.96
N GLU A 65 2.57 -9.45 3.00
CA GLU A 65 2.49 -8.09 3.52
C GLU A 65 3.27 -7.12 2.64
N LEU A 66 4.47 -7.51 2.19
CA LEU A 66 5.24 -6.75 1.21
C LEU A 66 4.43 -6.59 -0.09
N HIS A 67 3.80 -7.66 -0.58
CA HIS A 67 2.95 -7.59 -1.76
C HIS A 67 1.75 -6.65 -1.55
N ARG A 68 1.12 -6.69 -0.38
CA ARG A 68 0.01 -5.78 -0.02
C ARG A 68 0.46 -4.32 -0.02
N LEU A 69 1.61 -4.00 0.57
CA LEU A 69 2.17 -2.65 0.63
C LEU A 69 2.52 -2.13 -0.77
N GLU A 70 3.16 -2.96 -1.60
CA GLU A 70 3.51 -2.62 -2.98
C GLU A 70 2.27 -2.36 -3.84
N LEU A 71 1.25 -3.23 -3.72
CA LEU A 71 -0.02 -3.07 -4.43
C LEU A 71 -0.72 -1.76 -4.05
N LEU A 72 -0.77 -1.41 -2.76
CA LEU A 72 -1.34 -0.14 -2.31
C LEU A 72 -0.54 1.06 -2.80
N ARG A 73 0.79 0.98 -2.75
CA ARG A 73 1.68 2.03 -3.26
C ARG A 73 1.45 2.28 -4.75
N GLU A 74 1.35 1.21 -5.53
CA GLU A 74 1.09 1.29 -6.97
C GLU A 74 -0.30 1.84 -7.28
N ALA A 75 -1.34 1.37 -6.57
CA ALA A 75 -2.70 1.85 -6.74
C ALA A 75 -2.83 3.35 -6.44
N ILE A 76 -2.28 3.80 -5.31
CA ILE A 76 -2.29 5.23 -4.92
C ILE A 76 -1.50 6.06 -5.91
N SER A 77 -0.33 5.60 -6.34
CA SER A 77 0.51 6.33 -7.31
C SER A 77 -0.18 6.46 -8.67
N THR A 78 -0.89 5.42 -9.11
CA THR A 78 -1.66 5.44 -10.36
C THR A 78 -2.83 6.42 -10.27
N ILE A 79 -3.63 6.35 -9.22
CA ILE A 79 -4.77 7.25 -9.03
C ILE A 79 -4.31 8.69 -8.84
N LYS A 80 -3.19 8.94 -8.15
CA LYS A 80 -2.57 10.26 -8.05
C LYS A 80 -2.31 10.87 -9.42
N ILE A 81 -1.76 10.11 -10.38
CA ILE A 81 -1.48 10.59 -11.74
C ILE A 81 -2.78 10.93 -12.50
N LEU A 82 -3.83 10.13 -12.29
CA LEU A 82 -5.14 10.35 -12.91
C LEU A 82 -5.96 11.47 -12.26
N THR A 83 -5.60 11.86 -11.04
CA THR A 83 -6.32 12.87 -10.26
C THR A 83 -5.80 14.27 -10.62
N PRO A 84 -6.67 15.23 -10.97
CA PRO A 84 -6.26 16.61 -11.21
C PRO A 84 -5.46 17.19 -10.04
N GLU A 85 -4.45 18.01 -10.33
CA GLU A 85 -3.49 18.50 -9.34
C GLU A 85 -4.15 19.16 -8.11
N LYS A 86 -5.13 20.05 -8.32
CA LYS A 86 -5.87 20.71 -7.23
C LYS A 86 -6.66 19.72 -6.37
N GLN A 87 -7.22 18.69 -6.99
CA GLN A 87 -7.95 17.64 -6.28
C GLN A 87 -7.00 16.77 -5.46
N TRP A 88 -5.86 16.40 -6.04
CA TRP A 88 -4.82 15.68 -5.33
C TRP A 88 -4.26 16.48 -4.15
N ALA A 89 -4.01 17.78 -4.32
CA ALA A 89 -3.56 18.66 -3.23
C ALA A 89 -4.56 18.67 -2.07
N ALA A 90 -5.86 18.73 -2.37
CA ALA A 90 -6.91 18.63 -1.37
C ALA A 90 -6.90 17.27 -0.64
N ILE A 91 -6.78 16.15 -1.37
CA ILE A 91 -6.70 14.81 -0.77
C ILE A 91 -5.45 14.67 0.10
N LYS A 92 -4.29 15.14 -0.37
CA LYS A 92 -3.01 15.08 0.34
C LYS A 92 -3.09 15.84 1.67
N GLU A 93 -3.52 17.10 1.66
CA GLU A 93 -3.58 17.89 2.89
C GLU A 93 -4.62 17.35 3.90
N VAL A 94 -5.69 16.70 3.44
CA VAL A 94 -6.72 16.17 4.34
C VAL A 94 -6.37 14.79 4.89
N TYR A 95 -5.90 13.87 4.05
CA TYR A 95 -5.82 12.45 4.38
C TYR A 95 -4.40 11.90 4.48
N ILE A 96 -3.39 12.59 3.93
CA ILE A 96 -1.99 12.17 4.02
C ILE A 96 -1.28 13.02 5.07
N ASP A 97 -1.22 14.33 4.85
CA ASP A 97 -0.52 15.26 5.75
C ASP A 97 -1.36 15.56 7.01
N GLY A 98 -2.69 15.48 6.92
CA GLY A 98 -3.62 15.75 8.02
C GLY A 98 -3.64 17.22 8.47
N THR A 99 -3.22 18.15 7.62
CA THR A 99 -3.07 19.57 7.93
C THR A 99 -4.37 20.37 7.79
N LEU A 100 -5.28 19.92 6.93
CA LEU A 100 -6.58 20.58 6.71
C LEU A 100 -7.76 19.64 6.97
N THR A 101 -8.89 20.24 7.35
CA THR A 101 -10.18 19.57 7.28
C THR A 101 -10.69 19.57 5.84
N VAL A 102 -11.68 18.70 5.54
CA VAL A 102 -12.33 18.69 4.22
C VAL A 102 -12.90 20.05 3.84
N GLU A 103 -13.42 20.80 4.82
CA GLU A 103 -13.95 22.15 4.60
C GLU A 103 -12.85 23.16 4.28
N GLY A 104 -11.73 23.11 4.99
CA GLY A 104 -10.57 23.94 4.68
C GLY A 104 -10.03 23.67 3.27
N ALA A 105 -9.88 22.39 2.91
CA ALA A 105 -9.42 21.99 1.59
C ALA A 105 -10.42 22.33 0.47
N SER A 106 -11.74 22.23 0.74
CA SER A 106 -12.76 22.57 -0.24
C SER A 106 -12.76 24.06 -0.58
N ILE A 107 -12.50 24.93 0.40
CA ILE A 107 -12.36 26.38 0.19
C ILE A 107 -11.06 26.70 -0.54
N LYS A 108 -9.93 26.15 -0.07
CA LYS A 108 -8.59 26.47 -0.55
C LYS A 108 -8.33 26.00 -1.99
N TYR A 109 -8.76 24.78 -2.33
CA TYR A 109 -8.37 24.13 -3.59
C TYR A 109 -9.52 23.93 -4.57
N LEU A 110 -10.70 23.59 -4.05
CA LEU A 110 -11.83 23.15 -4.88
C LEU A 110 -12.84 24.29 -5.14
N HIS A 111 -12.73 25.38 -4.39
CA HIS A 111 -13.63 26.54 -4.41
C HIS A 111 -15.11 26.15 -4.40
N CYS A 112 -15.45 25.16 -3.58
CA CYS A 112 -16.80 24.63 -3.49
C CYS A 112 -17.20 24.30 -2.05
N SER A 113 -18.50 24.01 -1.87
CA SER A 113 -19.01 23.61 -0.56
C SER A 113 -18.46 22.25 -0.15
N LYS A 114 -18.33 22.04 1.16
CA LYS A 114 -17.90 20.76 1.76
C LYS A 114 -18.67 19.57 1.19
N SER A 115 -19.99 19.68 1.07
CA SER A 115 -20.85 18.62 0.54
C SER A 115 -20.54 18.30 -0.93
N LEU A 116 -20.28 19.32 -1.74
CA LEU A 116 -19.93 19.12 -3.15
C LEU A 116 -18.52 18.53 -3.29
N ALA A 117 -17.56 18.97 -2.48
CA ALA A 117 -16.22 18.38 -2.42
C ALA A 117 -16.24 16.89 -2.07
N TYR A 118 -17.11 16.48 -1.15
CA TYR A 118 -17.29 15.06 -0.84
C TYR A 118 -17.78 14.28 -2.06
N LYS A 119 -18.84 14.77 -2.70
CA LYS A 119 -19.52 14.05 -3.79
C LYS A 119 -18.72 14.00 -5.08
N GLU A 120 -18.05 15.09 -5.44
CA GLU A 120 -17.43 15.25 -6.77
C GLU A 120 -15.92 14.96 -6.76
N VAL A 121 -15.27 14.96 -5.59
CA VAL A 121 -13.81 14.74 -5.49
C VAL A 121 -13.47 13.59 -4.58
N ILE A 122 -13.88 13.64 -3.31
CA ILE A 122 -13.42 12.68 -2.31
C ILE A 122 -13.99 11.27 -2.56
N GLU A 123 -15.31 11.15 -2.75
CA GLU A 123 -15.94 9.85 -3.01
C GLU A 123 -15.49 9.23 -4.34
N PRO A 124 -15.42 9.97 -5.46
CA PRO A 124 -14.86 9.46 -6.72
C PRO A 124 -13.41 9.03 -6.59
N PHE A 125 -12.57 9.78 -5.85
CA PHE A 125 -11.18 9.40 -5.59
C PHE A 125 -11.11 8.06 -4.86
N PHE A 126 -11.82 7.90 -3.74
CA PHE A 126 -11.78 6.65 -2.97
C PHE A 126 -12.40 5.48 -3.71
N SER A 127 -13.48 5.70 -4.46
CA SER A 127 -14.06 4.65 -5.30
C SER A 127 -13.14 4.25 -6.45
N GLY A 128 -12.44 5.21 -7.06
CA GLY A 128 -11.43 4.95 -8.08
C GLY A 128 -10.24 4.16 -7.51
N LEU A 129 -9.78 4.51 -6.31
CA LEU A 129 -8.72 3.79 -5.62
C LEU A 129 -9.11 2.35 -5.28
N GLU A 130 -10.31 2.14 -4.74
CA GLU A 130 -10.85 0.79 -4.45
C GLU A 130 -10.91 -0.08 -5.71
N LYS A 131 -11.43 0.48 -6.82
CA LYS A 131 -11.44 -0.21 -8.13
C LYS A 131 -10.03 -0.54 -8.60
N LYS A 132 -9.09 0.39 -8.46
CA LYS A 132 -7.71 0.18 -8.91
C LYS A 132 -7.00 -0.91 -8.12
N ILE A 133 -7.20 -0.94 -6.80
CA ILE A 133 -6.71 -2.02 -5.93
C ILE A 133 -7.28 -3.37 -6.38
N TYR A 134 -8.59 -3.42 -6.67
CA TYR A 134 -9.22 -4.63 -7.17
C TYR A 134 -8.61 -5.09 -8.50
N GLU A 135 -8.49 -4.20 -9.49
CA GLU A 135 -7.88 -4.48 -10.80
C GLU A 135 -6.47 -5.05 -10.66
N LEU A 136 -5.60 -4.40 -9.88
CA LEU A 136 -4.23 -4.84 -9.66
C LEU A 136 -4.20 -6.21 -8.97
N SER A 137 -5.06 -6.42 -7.96
CA SER A 137 -5.12 -7.70 -7.24
C SER A 137 -5.56 -8.88 -8.12
N VAL A 138 -6.43 -8.63 -9.10
CA VAL A 138 -6.88 -9.64 -10.06
C VAL A 138 -5.77 -9.96 -11.05
N ASN A 139 -5.08 -8.94 -11.57
CA ASN A 139 -3.97 -9.12 -12.50
C ASN A 139 -2.82 -9.95 -11.89
N THR A 140 -2.49 -9.70 -10.62
CA THR A 140 -1.49 -10.52 -9.91
C THR A 140 -1.93 -11.99 -9.82
N LYS A 141 -3.21 -12.25 -9.49
CA LYS A 141 -3.73 -13.64 -9.41
C LYS A 141 -3.68 -14.37 -10.75
N ILE A 142 -3.95 -13.66 -11.85
CA ILE A 142 -3.91 -14.24 -13.20
C ILE A 142 -2.47 -14.61 -13.57
N ASN A 143 -1.50 -13.74 -13.31
CA ASN A 143 -0.09 -14.02 -13.61
C ASN A 143 0.47 -15.21 -12.81
N ILE A 144 0.12 -15.33 -11.51
CA ILE A 144 0.52 -16.48 -10.68
C ILE A 144 -0.02 -17.82 -11.22
N ASN A 145 -1.22 -17.82 -11.83
CA ASN A 145 -1.81 -19.03 -12.38
C ASN A 145 -1.20 -19.43 -13.73
N LEU A 146 -0.73 -18.46 -14.53
CA LEU A 146 -0.06 -18.71 -15.81
C LEU A 146 1.37 -19.26 -15.61
N GLU A 147 2.09 -18.81 -14.59
CA GLU A 147 3.44 -19.32 -14.27
C GLU A 147 3.44 -20.74 -13.69
N LYS A 148 2.27 -21.27 -13.30
CA LYS A 148 2.09 -22.61 -12.75
C LYS A 148 1.56 -23.64 -13.76
N SER A 149 1.33 -23.27 -15.02
CA SER A 149 0.90 -24.15 -16.11
C SER A 149 2.05 -24.47 -17.05
#